data_AF-A0A956PCJ0-F1
#
_entry.id   AF-A0A956PCJ0-F1
#
_cell.length_a   1.000
_cell.length_b   1.000
_cell.length_c   1.000
_cell.angle_alpha   90.00
_cell.angle_beta   90.00
_cell.angle_gamma   90.00
#
_symmetry.space_group_name_H-M   'P 1'
#
loop_
_entity.id
_entity.type
_entity.pdbx_description
1 polymer ?
#
loop_
_entity_poly.entity_id
_entity_poly.type
_entity_poly.pdbx_seq_one_letter_code
_entity_poly.pdbx_strand_id
1 'polypeptide(L)'
;MRCENWEDGLFTVEGPDGVERPLRSLLWYDGPMIFLLPHEGAERLFTCGGETEEGMIYFGASPDPDLVDQICRNEVPLIEGYRSGPFFEMFWEHGSGWPTEIKEIDAFPAEMLPDPDVLLVYIPEEEQEGPTP
;
A
#
# COMPACT_ATOMS: atom_id res chain seq x y z
N MET A 1 -12.52 2.30 -11.16
CA MET A 1 -11.35 2.97 -11.76
C MET A 1 -10.33 1.87 -12.02
N ARG A 2 -9.99 1.59 -13.29
CA ARG A 2 -8.97 0.60 -13.66
C ARG A 2 -7.64 1.35 -13.75
N CYS A 3 -6.66 0.98 -12.94
CA CYS A 3 -5.31 1.52 -13.05
C CYS A 3 -4.60 0.78 -14.19
N GLU A 4 -4.48 1.46 -15.32
CA GLU A 4 -3.62 1.07 -16.43
C GLU A 4 -2.30 1.83 -16.25
N ASN A 5 -1.21 1.09 -16.04
CA ASN A 5 0.22 1.40 -16.23
C ASN A 5 1.05 0.75 -15.13
N TRP A 6 1.82 -0.25 -15.55
CA TRP A 6 2.71 -1.06 -14.74
C TRP A 6 4.13 -0.87 -15.31
N GLU A 7 4.65 0.33 -15.15
CA GLU A 7 6.08 0.52 -14.84
C GLU A 7 6.08 0.79 -13.33
N ASP A 8 7.04 0.26 -12.56
CA ASP A 8 7.26 0.57 -11.12
C ASP A 8 6.47 1.79 -10.67
N GLY A 9 5.25 1.59 -10.13
CA GLY A 9 4.27 2.64 -9.88
C GLY A 9 4.68 3.49 -8.69
N LEU A 10 5.81 4.18 -8.84
CA LEU A 10 6.39 5.20 -8.01
C LEU A 10 5.58 6.45 -8.28
N PHE A 11 4.50 6.61 -7.53
CA PHE A 11 3.86 7.92 -7.44
C PHE A 11 4.68 8.75 -6.46
N THR A 12 5.06 9.96 -6.86
CA THR A 12 5.67 10.89 -5.92
C THR A 12 4.58 11.64 -5.19
N VAL A 13 4.71 11.67 -3.86
CA VAL A 13 3.85 12.45 -2.97
C VAL A 13 4.68 13.61 -2.42
N GLU A 14 4.22 14.84 -2.59
CA GLU A 14 4.90 16.02 -2.08
C GLU A 14 4.53 16.19 -0.61
N GLY A 15 5.50 16.01 0.29
CA GLY A 15 5.28 16.18 1.72
C GLY A 15 5.07 17.64 2.13
N PRO A 16 4.70 17.89 3.40
CA PRO A 16 4.46 19.24 3.91
C PRO A 16 5.71 20.14 3.91
N ASP A 17 6.90 19.53 3.76
CA ASP A 17 8.19 20.21 3.58
C ASP A 17 8.51 20.54 2.11
N GLY A 18 7.59 20.26 1.18
CA GLY A 18 7.78 20.43 -0.26
C GLY A 18 8.69 19.37 -0.89
N VAL A 19 9.02 18.30 -0.14
CA VAL A 19 9.90 17.23 -0.63
C VAL A 19 9.05 16.09 -1.20
N GLU A 20 9.27 15.79 -2.48
CA GLU A 20 8.69 14.62 -3.14
C GLU A 20 9.28 13.31 -2.57
N ARG A 21 8.40 12.39 -2.20
CA ARG A 21 8.78 11.05 -1.72
C ARG A 21 8.11 9.97 -2.57
N PRO A 22 8.81 8.88 -2.88
CA PRO A 22 8.22 7.77 -3.61
C PRO A 22 7.20 7.01 -2.75
N LEU A 23 6.04 6.71 -3.32
CA LEU A 23 5.02 5.82 -2.78
C LEU A 23 4.98 4.58 -3.65
N ARG A 24 5.26 3.41 -3.05
CA ARG A 24 5.36 2.15 -3.78
C ARG A 24 4.04 1.40 -3.70
N SER A 25 3.33 1.29 -4.82
CA SER A 25 2.07 0.53 -4.87
C SER A 25 2.36 -0.98 -4.93
N LEU A 26 1.67 -1.75 -4.10
CA LEU A 26 1.67 -3.22 -4.09
C LEU A 26 0.27 -3.69 -4.50
N LEU A 27 0.21 -4.57 -5.50
CA LEU A 27 -1.05 -5.10 -6.02
C LEU A 27 -1.07 -6.62 -5.88
N TRP A 28 -2.24 -7.13 -5.56
CA TRP A 28 -2.61 -8.52 -5.79
C TRP A 28 -3.90 -8.57 -6.60
N TYR A 29 -4.21 -9.70 -7.20
CA TYR A 29 -5.42 -9.84 -8.01
C TYR A 29 -6.66 -9.88 -7.09
N ASP A 30 -7.74 -9.20 -7.47
CA ASP A 30 -9.05 -9.14 -6.79
C ASP A 30 -9.16 -8.45 -5.40
N GLY A 31 -8.11 -7.82 -4.88
CA GLY A 31 -8.20 -7.13 -3.58
C GLY A 31 -7.90 -5.61 -3.59
N PRO A 32 -7.94 -4.94 -2.43
CA PRO A 32 -7.75 -3.50 -2.32
C PRO A 32 -6.34 -3.08 -2.74
N MET A 33 -6.19 -1.84 -3.21
CA MET A 33 -4.88 -1.23 -3.46
C MET A 33 -4.11 -1.13 -2.15
N ILE A 34 -2.84 -1.54 -2.19
CA ILE A 34 -1.93 -1.50 -1.06
C ILE A 34 -0.72 -0.66 -1.46
N PHE A 35 -0.10 0.05 -0.53
CA PHE A 35 1.12 0.80 -0.82
C PHE A 35 2.03 0.94 0.40
N LEU A 36 3.31 1.16 0.13
CA LEU A 36 4.31 1.55 1.11
C LEU A 36 4.46 3.07 1.11
N LEU A 37 4.35 3.67 2.29
CA LEU A 37 4.57 5.08 2.54
C LEU A 37 5.72 5.26 3.53
N PRO A 38 6.79 6.00 3.17
CA PRO A 38 7.83 6.39 4.13
C PRO A 38 7.28 7.39 5.16
N HIS A 39 7.35 7.07 6.45
CA HIS A 39 6.97 7.96 7.54
C HIS A 39 7.82 7.72 8.78
N GLU A 40 8.31 8.80 9.41
CA GLU A 40 9.18 8.78 10.60
C GLU A 40 10.40 7.86 10.49
N GLY A 41 10.93 7.68 9.27
CA GLY A 41 12.11 6.86 9.01
C GLY A 41 11.84 5.36 8.82
N ALA A 42 10.57 4.94 8.76
CA ALA A 42 10.16 3.56 8.44
C ALA A 42 9.23 3.52 7.22
N GLU A 43 9.22 2.40 6.50
CA GLU A 43 8.23 2.13 5.46
C GLU A 43 6.98 1.51 6.09
N ARG A 44 5.82 2.10 5.83
CA ARG A 44 4.53 1.64 6.38
C ARG A 44 3.64 1.12 5.28
N LEU A 45 3.10 -0.07 5.47
CA LEU A 45 2.22 -0.79 4.55
C LEU A 45 0.77 -0.40 4.80
N PHE A 46 0.13 0.30 3.87
CA PHE A 46 -1.25 0.78 3.98
C PHE A 46 -2.19 0.11 2.99
N THR A 47 -3.44 -0.07 3.40
CA THR A 47 -4.57 -0.50 2.57
C THR A 47 -5.76 0.44 2.73
N CYS A 48 -6.62 0.52 1.72
CA CYS A 48 -7.79 1.40 1.70
C CYS A 48 -8.85 0.92 2.70
N GLY A 49 -9.22 1.79 3.66
CA GLY A 49 -10.25 1.57 4.68
C GLY A 49 -11.61 2.17 4.36
N GLY A 50 -11.67 3.11 3.42
CA GLY A 50 -12.94 3.68 2.96
C GLY A 50 -12.82 5.12 2.50
N GLU A 51 -13.91 5.62 1.92
CA GLU A 51 -14.08 7.00 1.49
C GLU A 51 -15.06 7.71 2.41
N THR A 52 -14.77 8.96 2.73
CA THR A 52 -15.62 9.90 3.47
C THR A 52 -15.91 11.11 2.58
N GLU A 53 -16.79 12.02 3.02
CA GLU A 53 -17.02 13.27 2.27
C GLU A 53 -15.79 14.20 2.22
N GLU A 54 -14.86 14.05 3.16
CA GLU A 54 -13.69 14.93 3.33
C GLU A 54 -12.40 14.32 2.74
N GLY A 55 -12.35 13.01 2.56
CA GLY A 55 -11.16 12.31 2.09
C GLY A 55 -11.22 10.80 2.26
N MET A 56 -10.05 10.18 2.13
CA MET A 56 -9.88 8.73 2.21
C MET A 56 -9.26 8.31 3.55
N ILE A 57 -9.72 7.20 4.10
CA ILE A 57 -9.13 6.56 5.29
C ILE A 57 -8.34 5.34 4.84
N TYR A 58 -7.15 5.18 5.38
CA TYR A 58 -6.28 4.04 5.18
C TYR A 58 -5.87 3.45 6.52
N PHE A 59 -5.70 2.13 6.55
CA PHE A 59 -5.14 1.43 7.70
C PHE A 59 -3.83 0.80 7.30
N GLY A 60 -2.83 0.87 8.19
CA GLY A 60 -1.52 0.32 7.89
C GLY A 60 -0.82 -0.33 9.06
N ALA A 61 0.25 -1.04 8.73
CA ALA A 61 1.20 -1.62 9.67
C ALA A 61 2.61 -1.14 9.33
N SER A 62 3.52 -1.23 10.30
CA SER A 62 4.95 -0.91 10.10
C SER A 62 5.83 -2.16 10.28
N PRO A 63 5.72 -3.16 9.38
CA PRO A 63 6.56 -4.35 9.40
C PRO A 63 8.06 -4.00 9.35
N ASP A 64 8.90 -4.90 9.86
CA ASP A 64 10.35 -4.76 9.73
C ASP A 64 10.77 -4.72 8.23
N PRO A 65 11.83 -3.98 7.87
CA PRO A 65 12.28 -3.86 6.48
C PRO A 65 12.55 -5.20 5.80
N ASP A 66 13.12 -6.16 6.54
CA ASP A 66 13.38 -7.51 6.02
C ASP A 66 12.08 -8.26 5.66
N LEU A 67 10.98 -7.99 6.36
CA LEU A 67 9.67 -8.58 6.09
C LEU A 67 9.02 -7.90 4.88
N VAL A 68 9.15 -6.57 4.74
CA VAL A 68 8.71 -5.84 3.54
C VAL A 68 9.39 -6.40 2.28
N ASP A 69 10.71 -6.62 2.35
CA ASP A 69 11.49 -7.21 1.27
C ASP A 69 11.00 -8.63 0.90
N GLN A 70 10.74 -9.47 1.90
CA GLN A 70 10.20 -10.82 1.69
C GLN A 70 8.80 -10.80 1.04
N ILE A 71 7.92 -9.89 1.48
CA ILE A 71 6.59 -9.69 0.88
C ILE A 71 6.74 -9.27 -0.58
N CYS A 72 7.62 -8.31 -0.87
CA CYS A 72 7.84 -7.81 -2.24
C CYS A 72 8.42 -8.88 -3.17
N ARG A 73 9.13 -9.88 -2.64
CA ARG A 73 9.66 -11.03 -3.38
C ARG A 73 8.71 -12.23 -3.43
N ASN A 74 7.50 -12.11 -2.87
CA ASN A 74 6.55 -13.21 -2.70
C ASN A 74 7.11 -14.41 -1.93
N GLU A 75 8.03 -14.18 -1.00
CA GLU A 75 8.60 -15.22 -0.15
C GLU A 75 7.69 -15.53 1.04
N VAL A 76 6.82 -14.59 1.42
CA VAL A 76 5.83 -14.73 2.50
C VAL A 76 4.46 -14.15 2.10
N PRO A 77 3.35 -14.64 2.67
CA PRO A 77 2.03 -14.07 2.45
C PRO A 77 1.91 -12.61 2.92
N LEU A 78 1.09 -11.82 2.23
CA LEU A 78 0.93 -10.40 2.53
C LEU A 78 0.32 -10.13 3.91
N ILE A 79 -0.47 -11.07 4.44
CA ILE A 79 -1.03 -10.97 5.80
C ILE A 79 0.04 -10.76 6.88
N GLU A 80 1.25 -11.27 6.66
CA GLU A 80 2.35 -11.19 7.63
C GLU A 80 2.79 -9.74 7.86
N GLY A 81 2.69 -8.89 6.82
CA GLY A 81 2.95 -7.46 6.94
C GLY A 81 1.99 -6.75 7.89
N TYR A 82 0.74 -7.23 7.98
CA TYR A 82 -0.29 -6.66 8.85
C TYR A 82 -0.39 -7.32 10.23
N ARG A 83 0.39 -8.39 10.47
CA ARG A 83 0.46 -9.07 11.77
C ARG A 83 1.61 -8.56 12.64
N SER A 84 2.57 -7.85 12.07
CA SER A 84 3.83 -7.52 12.72
C SER A 84 3.80 -6.24 13.57
N GLY A 85 2.83 -5.34 13.37
CA GLY A 85 2.70 -4.08 14.13
C GLY A 85 3.96 -3.19 14.09
N PRO A 86 3.94 -1.97 14.65
CA PRO A 86 2.78 -1.22 15.15
C PRO A 86 1.77 -0.87 14.04
N PHE A 87 0.56 -0.44 14.42
CA PHE A 87 -0.56 -0.18 13.50
C PHE A 87 -0.90 1.31 13.42
N PHE A 88 -1.41 1.74 12.26
CA PHE A 88 -1.71 3.13 11.98
C PHE A 88 -3.04 3.30 11.28
N GLU A 89 -3.72 4.41 11.58
CA GLU A 89 -4.79 4.97 10.77
C GLU A 89 -4.26 6.25 10.11
N MET A 90 -4.52 6.38 8.81
CA MET A 90 -4.10 7.51 8.01
C MET A 90 -5.32 8.14 7.33
N PHE A 91 -5.41 9.46 7.41
CA PHE A 91 -6.41 10.24 6.68
C PHE A 91 -5.74 11.06 5.58
N TRP A 92 -6.36 11.04 4.40
CA TRP A 92 -5.89 11.78 3.24
C TRP A 92 -7.03 12.62 2.67
N GLU A 93 -7.01 13.91 2.99
CA GLU A 93 -8.00 14.89 2.54
C GLU A 93 -8.00 15.05 1.01
N HIS A 94 -9.19 15.27 0.43
CA HIS A 94 -9.31 15.50 -1.02
C HIS A 94 -8.53 16.74 -1.49
N GLY A 95 -7.74 16.57 -2.55
CA GLY A 95 -6.93 17.65 -3.11
C GLY A 95 -5.59 17.88 -2.41
N SER A 96 -5.29 17.14 -1.33
CA SER A 96 -4.00 17.20 -0.65
C SER A 96 -2.95 16.33 -1.35
N GLY A 97 -1.73 16.86 -1.50
CA GLY A 97 -0.58 16.13 -2.07
C GLY A 97 0.05 15.10 -1.11
N TRP A 98 -0.34 15.14 0.17
CA TRP A 98 0.20 14.29 1.25
C TRP A 98 -0.91 13.91 2.26
N PRO A 99 -0.77 12.78 2.98
CA PRO A 99 -1.63 12.47 4.12
C PRO A 99 -1.72 13.59 5.14
N THR A 100 -2.93 14.01 5.49
CA THR A 100 -3.16 15.11 6.43
C THR A 100 -3.03 14.67 7.88
N GLU A 101 -3.27 13.39 8.18
CA GLU A 101 -3.08 12.81 9.50
C GLU A 101 -2.57 11.37 9.40
N ILE A 102 -1.63 11.00 10.27
CA ILE A 102 -1.25 9.61 10.53
C ILE A 102 -1.14 9.42 12.04
N LYS A 103 -1.93 8.49 12.59
CA LYS A 103 -1.97 8.20 14.04
C LYS A 103 -1.78 6.72 14.30
N GLU A 104 -1.09 6.38 15.38
CA GLU A 104 -0.96 5.00 15.84
C GLU A 104 -2.29 4.52 16.45
N ILE A 105 -2.64 3.25 16.22
CA ILE A 105 -3.84 2.61 16.75
C ILE A 105 -3.49 1.29 17.43
N ASP A 106 -4.30 0.85 18.39
CA ASP A 106 -4.01 -0.33 19.21
C ASP A 106 -4.14 -1.66 18.43
N ALA A 107 -4.97 -1.69 17.40
CA ALA A 107 -5.26 -2.91 16.65
C ALA A 107 -5.64 -2.60 15.19
N PHE A 108 -5.20 -3.47 14.29
CA PHE A 108 -5.61 -3.45 12.89
C PHE A 108 -7.03 -4.04 12.73
N PRO A 109 -7.92 -3.45 11.89
CA PRO A 109 -9.25 -4.00 11.63
C PRO A 109 -9.18 -5.40 11.01
N ALA A 110 -9.73 -6.41 11.69
CA ALA A 110 -9.55 -7.81 11.31
C ALA A 110 -10.21 -8.16 9.96
N GLU A 111 -11.33 -7.51 9.65
CA GLU A 111 -12.09 -7.64 8.41
C GLU A 111 -11.35 -7.10 7.17
N MET A 112 -10.32 -6.28 7.40
CA MET A 112 -9.49 -5.71 6.35
C MET A 112 -8.21 -6.51 6.11
N LEU A 113 -7.97 -7.54 6.92
CA LEU A 113 -6.77 -8.34 6.75
C LEU A 113 -6.84 -9.12 5.44
N PRO A 114 -5.70 -9.23 4.76
CA PRO A 114 -5.51 -10.24 3.75
C PRO A 114 -5.98 -11.63 4.10
N ASP A 115 -6.40 -12.39 3.09
CA ASP A 115 -6.52 -13.84 3.24
C ASP A 115 -5.12 -14.45 3.54
N PRO A 116 -5.04 -15.49 4.40
CA PRO A 116 -3.75 -15.96 4.95
C PRO A 116 -2.73 -16.44 3.93
N ASP A 117 -3.17 -16.90 2.76
CA ASP A 117 -2.33 -17.54 1.75
C ASP A 117 -2.07 -16.62 0.53
N VAL A 118 -2.52 -15.36 0.56
CA VAL A 118 -2.42 -14.48 -0.61
C VAL A 118 -1.03 -13.86 -0.70
N LEU A 119 -0.44 -13.98 -1.89
CA LEU A 119 0.81 -13.36 -2.32
C LEU A 119 0.52 -12.17 -3.26
N LEU A 120 1.49 -11.29 -3.45
CA LEU A 120 1.40 -10.23 -4.44
C LEU A 120 1.39 -10.84 -5.85
N VAL A 121 0.60 -10.28 -6.76
CA VAL A 121 0.57 -10.76 -8.15
C VAL A 121 1.48 -9.87 -8.99
N TYR A 122 2.56 -10.45 -9.49
CA TYR A 122 3.44 -9.81 -10.46
C TYR A 122 2.92 -10.15 -11.87
N ILE A 123 2.55 -9.17 -12.69
CA ILE A 123 2.17 -9.37 -14.10
C ILE A 123 3.33 -8.95 -15.01
N PRO A 124 4.43 -9.72 -15.14
CA PRO A 124 5.59 -9.32 -15.94
C PRO A 124 5.17 -8.75 -17.31
N GLU A 125 5.81 -7.66 -17.76
CA GLU A 125 5.51 -6.97 -19.03
C GLU A 125 5.47 -7.89 -20.27
N GLU A 126 6.06 -9.08 -20.18
CA GLU A 126 6.23 -10.02 -21.30
C GLU A 126 4.92 -10.69 -21.79
N GLU A 127 3.79 -10.58 -21.09
CA GLU A 127 2.49 -11.13 -21.57
C GLU A 127 1.61 -10.13 -22.35
N GLN A 128 2.15 -8.98 -22.77
CA GLN A 128 1.46 -8.04 -23.67
C GLN A 128 1.70 -8.29 -25.18
N GLU A 129 2.24 -9.45 -25.58
CA GLU A 129 2.15 -9.88 -26.98
C GLU A 129 0.84 -10.63 -27.24
N GLY A 130 -0.18 -9.88 -27.69
CA GLY A 130 -1.54 -10.40 -27.91
C GLY A 130 -1.67 -11.45 -29.03
N PRO A 131 -2.83 -12.09 -29.22
CA PRO A 131 -3.10 -12.80 -30.46
C PRO A 131 -3.49 -11.79 -31.55
N THR A 132 -2.61 -11.61 -32.55
CA THR A 132 -3.03 -11.18 -33.88
C THR A 132 -3.92 -12.28 -34.46
N PRO A 133 -5.20 -11.99 -34.76
CA PRO A 133 -5.59 -11.76 -36.16
C PRO A 133 -6.59 -10.62 -36.38
#